data_AF-A0A1I1J5Q2-F1
#
_entry.id   AF-A0A1I1J5Q2-F1
#
_cell.length_a   1.000
_cell.length_b   1.000
_cell.length_c   1.000
_cell.angle_alpha   90.00
_cell.angle_beta   90.00
_cell.angle_gamma   90.00
#
_symmetry.space_group_name_H-M   'P 1'
#
loop_
_entity.id
_entity.type
_entity.pdbx_description
1 polymer ?
#
loop_
_entity_poly.entity_id
_entity_poly.type
_entity_poly.pdbx_seq_one_letter_code
_entity_poly.pdbx_strand_id
1 'polypeptide(L)'
;MHEADNCFLHGFHPKKLRFLVLRAALLPSEEGELIAMQSALYLVLHPFNVCTNTSCATISHMTTKRRCRVSYPQEYVTYLVHFHGDRDYFECHEILEEYWKKTSPGDKQSHWVGFIQLAVALYHQRRGNGKGALKTLQKSLNILQCKKTETLNLGLNYSMLMQLLSELHERLLQGKPYEHFILPISDPGLIKECEALCLSKGLAWCSDSLLHDPFLVNKHSLRDRSEVIEERARILSMKNAGR
;
A
#
# COMPACT_ATOMS: atom_id res chain seq x y z
N MET A 1 -41.71 22.95 -1.78
CA MET A 1 -41.46 22.76 -0.35
C MET A 1 -40.14 22.02 -0.22
N HIS A 2 -39.15 22.73 0.35
CA HIS A 2 -37.78 22.38 0.79
C HIS A 2 -36.83 21.76 -0.24
N GLU A 3 -35.94 22.56 -0.86
CA GLU A 3 -34.60 23.03 -0.38
C GLU A 3 -33.59 21.87 -0.34
N ALA A 4 -32.70 21.69 -1.32
CA ALA A 4 -31.54 22.49 -1.71
C ALA A 4 -30.47 22.54 -0.62
N ASP A 5 -29.39 21.78 -0.80
CA ASP A 5 -28.08 22.15 -0.24
C ASP A 5 -27.00 22.02 -1.31
N ASN A 6 -26.49 23.20 -1.62
CA ASN A 6 -25.51 23.57 -2.61
C ASN A 6 -24.24 23.87 -1.81
N CYS A 7 -23.09 23.30 -2.17
CA CYS A 7 -21.82 23.72 -1.59
C CYS A 7 -20.78 23.91 -2.68
N PHE A 8 -20.67 25.18 -3.12
CA PHE A 8 -19.61 25.70 -3.94
C PHE A 8 -18.84 26.77 -3.15
N LEU A 9 -17.51 26.58 -3.08
CA LEU A 9 -16.41 27.54 -2.92
C LEU A 9 -16.23 28.30 -1.58
N HIS A 10 -15.04 28.17 -0.99
CA HIS A 10 -13.96 29.14 -1.19
C HIS A 10 -12.68 28.79 -0.39
N GLY A 11 -11.51 29.09 -0.98
CA GLY A 11 -10.41 29.73 -0.23
C GLY A 11 -9.22 28.86 0.18
N PHE A 12 -8.17 28.89 -0.64
CA PHE A 12 -6.81 28.47 -0.27
C PHE A 12 -6.05 29.63 0.43
N HIS A 13 -5.10 29.25 1.30
CA HIS A 13 -3.80 29.90 1.60
C HIS A 13 -3.59 30.67 2.96
N PRO A 14 -2.33 30.90 3.43
CA PRO A 14 -1.63 30.14 4.49
C PRO A 14 -1.06 30.97 5.67
N LYS A 15 -0.48 30.27 6.68
CA LYS A 15 0.64 30.64 7.60
C LYS A 15 0.30 30.63 9.10
N LYS A 16 1.34 30.26 9.87
CA LYS A 16 1.52 30.20 11.34
C LYS A 16 1.21 28.79 11.87
N LEU A 17 2.17 28.05 12.43
CA LEU A 17 2.88 28.41 13.66
C LEU A 17 4.26 27.74 13.76
N ARG A 18 5.20 28.50 14.32
CA ARG A 18 6.60 28.20 14.61
C ARG A 18 6.74 27.25 15.80
N PHE A 19 7.84 26.47 15.77
CA PHE A 19 8.78 26.17 16.85
C PHE A 19 8.29 26.23 18.31
N LEU A 20 8.39 25.10 19.01
CA LEU A 20 9.01 25.09 20.34
C LEU A 20 9.78 23.78 20.55
N VAL A 21 11.11 23.88 20.40
CA VAL A 21 12.07 23.00 21.06
C VAL A 21 12.23 23.53 22.47
N LEU A 22 12.09 22.71 23.51
CA LEU A 22 12.88 22.91 24.72
C LEU A 22 13.15 21.58 25.43
N ARG A 23 14.43 21.43 25.75
CA ARG A 23 15.16 20.32 26.35
C ARG A 23 15.44 20.72 27.80
N ALA A 24 15.25 19.81 28.75
CA ALA A 24 15.81 19.87 30.10
C ALA A 24 15.73 18.47 30.70
N ALA A 25 16.63 17.95 31.53
CA ALA A 25 18.04 18.16 31.82
C ALA A 25 18.43 16.93 32.68
N LEU A 26 19.68 16.46 32.60
CA LEU A 26 20.22 15.34 33.37
C LEU A 26 20.83 15.80 34.71
N LEU A 27 20.99 14.82 35.62
CA LEU A 27 21.96 14.67 36.74
C LEU A 27 21.42 14.91 38.20
N PRO A 28 22.08 14.40 39.27
CA PRO A 28 21.89 13.05 39.86
C PRO A 28 21.88 13.04 41.43
N SER A 29 21.83 11.84 42.05
CA SER A 29 22.27 11.49 43.45
C SER A 29 21.46 12.12 44.61
N GLU A 30 21.22 11.58 45.80
CA GLU A 30 21.48 10.37 46.60
C GLU A 30 20.20 10.14 47.45
N GLU A 31 19.78 8.94 47.83
CA GLU A 31 19.96 8.24 49.11
C GLU A 31 18.93 7.08 49.01
N GLY A 32 19.20 5.80 49.26
CA GLY A 32 19.74 5.25 50.48
C GLY A 32 18.60 4.81 51.41
N GLU A 33 17.88 3.73 51.10
CA GLU A 33 17.28 2.87 52.16
C GLU A 33 16.78 1.52 51.63
N LEU A 34 17.25 0.47 52.29
CA LEU A 34 17.01 -0.94 52.01
C LEU A 34 16.71 -1.58 53.37
N ILE A 35 15.44 -1.75 53.74
CA ILE A 35 15.04 -2.58 54.89
C ILE A 35 13.75 -3.34 54.57
N ALA A 36 13.85 -4.66 54.75
CA ALA A 36 12.82 -5.68 54.65
C ALA A 36 11.82 -5.63 55.82
N MET A 37 10.63 -6.23 55.65
CA MET A 37 9.84 -7.01 56.64
C MET A 37 8.47 -7.34 56.02
N GLN A 38 8.20 -8.57 55.55
CA GLN A 38 7.66 -9.73 56.27
C GLN A 38 6.21 -9.60 56.82
N SER A 39 5.36 -10.52 56.32
CA SER A 39 4.32 -11.29 57.06
C SER A 39 2.85 -10.81 57.05
N ALA A 40 2.00 -11.61 56.38
CA ALA A 40 0.71 -12.20 56.84
C ALA A 40 -0.10 -12.62 55.59
N LEU A 41 -0.03 -13.87 55.11
CA LEU A 41 -0.74 -15.07 55.56
C LEU A 41 -2.22 -14.84 55.94
N TYR A 42 -3.13 -15.22 55.04
CA TYR A 42 -4.39 -15.87 55.41
C TYR A 42 -4.85 -16.82 54.29
N LEU A 43 -4.54 -18.10 54.47
CA LEU A 43 -5.22 -19.23 53.82
C LEU A 43 -6.26 -19.79 54.80
N VAL A 44 -7.18 -20.62 54.26
CA VAL A 44 -8.01 -21.70 54.89
C VAL A 44 -9.51 -21.49 54.63
N LEU A 45 -10.36 -22.42 54.16
CA LEU A 45 -10.33 -23.81 53.64
C LEU A 45 -11.79 -24.08 53.10
N HIS A 46 -11.97 -24.61 51.87
CA HIS A 46 -12.55 -25.95 51.52
C HIS A 46 -14.11 -26.09 51.58
N PRO A 47 -14.79 -27.04 50.86
CA PRO A 47 -14.26 -28.32 50.34
C PRO A 47 -14.67 -28.76 48.91
N PHE A 48 -13.79 -29.60 48.36
CA PHE A 48 -14.02 -30.83 47.60
C PHE A 48 -15.36 -31.05 46.88
N ASN A 49 -15.26 -31.31 45.58
CA ASN A 49 -16.03 -32.41 45.00
C ASN A 49 -15.11 -33.29 44.14
N VAL A 50 -14.97 -34.53 44.58
CA VAL A 50 -14.22 -35.61 43.92
C VAL A 50 -15.17 -36.25 42.90
N CYS A 51 -14.74 -36.36 41.65
CA CYS A 51 -15.35 -37.30 40.72
C CYS A 51 -14.23 -38.16 40.13
N THR A 52 -14.07 -39.35 40.70
CA THR A 52 -13.21 -40.41 40.17
C THR A 52 -13.96 -41.16 39.10
N ASN A 53 -13.48 -41.15 37.86
CA ASN A 53 -13.38 -42.42 37.14
C ASN A 53 -12.28 -42.41 36.09
N THR A 54 -11.49 -43.46 36.17
CA THR A 54 -10.35 -43.82 35.34
C THR A 54 -10.84 -44.31 33.98
N SER A 55 -10.40 -43.67 32.90
CA SER A 55 -10.06 -44.41 31.68
C SER A 55 -9.09 -43.60 30.81
N CYS A 56 -8.03 -44.31 30.45
CA CYS A 56 -6.98 -43.97 29.51
C CYS A 56 -7.57 -43.58 28.14
N ALA A 57 -7.29 -42.37 27.66
CA ALA A 57 -7.25 -42.06 26.25
C ALA A 57 -6.38 -40.81 26.03
N THR A 58 -5.12 -41.05 25.72
CA THR A 58 -4.27 -40.14 24.96
C THR A 58 -5.02 -39.73 23.70
N ILE A 59 -5.29 -38.45 23.51
CA ILE A 59 -5.32 -37.76 22.21
C ILE A 59 -5.20 -36.27 22.55
N SER A 60 -4.05 -35.69 22.23
CA SER A 60 -3.92 -34.26 22.01
C SER A 60 -4.94 -33.83 20.95
N HIS A 61 -6.08 -33.31 21.37
CA HIS A 61 -6.93 -32.51 20.49
C HIS A 61 -6.23 -31.16 20.27
N MET A 62 -5.24 -31.17 19.38
CA MET A 62 -4.75 -29.96 18.72
C MET A 62 -5.94 -29.37 17.97
N THR A 63 -6.48 -28.28 18.49
CA THR A 63 -7.47 -27.45 17.81
C THR A 63 -6.80 -26.81 16.59
N THR A 64 -6.75 -27.55 15.49
CA THR A 64 -6.31 -27.00 14.21
C THR A 64 -7.46 -26.17 13.65
N LYS A 65 -7.61 -24.95 14.19
CA LYS A 65 -8.48 -23.91 13.64
C LYS A 65 -8.07 -23.76 12.17
N ARG A 66 -8.84 -24.30 11.23
CA ARG A 66 -8.61 -24.11 9.79
C ARG A 66 -8.56 -22.61 9.55
N ARG A 67 -7.35 -22.10 9.31
CA ARG A 67 -7.13 -20.71 8.94
C ARG A 67 -7.75 -20.57 7.55
N CYS A 68 -8.88 -19.86 7.43
CA CYS A 68 -9.35 -19.42 6.13
C CYS A 68 -8.22 -18.58 5.53
N ARG A 69 -7.52 -19.11 4.53
CA ARG A 69 -6.52 -18.33 3.79
C ARG A 69 -7.30 -17.29 3.00
N VAL A 70 -7.09 -16.02 3.30
CA VAL A 70 -7.45 -14.94 2.37
C VAL A 70 -6.57 -15.18 1.14
N SER A 71 -7.20 -15.35 -0.01
CA SER A 71 -6.51 -15.53 -1.28
C SER A 71 -6.61 -14.24 -2.07
N TYR A 72 -5.46 -13.71 -2.46
CA TYR A 72 -5.38 -12.50 -3.27
C TYR A 72 -5.38 -12.85 -4.77
N PRO A 73 -5.85 -11.97 -5.66
CA PRO A 73 -5.67 -12.15 -7.09
C PRO A 73 -4.19 -12.21 -7.45
N GLN A 74 -3.81 -13.14 -8.33
CA GLN A 74 -2.41 -13.33 -8.74
C GLN A 74 -1.85 -12.07 -9.40
N GLU A 75 -2.68 -11.35 -10.15
CA GLU A 75 -2.34 -10.09 -10.82
C GLU A 75 -1.99 -8.99 -9.81
N TYR A 76 -2.69 -8.96 -8.67
CA TYR A 76 -2.38 -8.04 -7.58
C TYR A 76 -1.06 -8.41 -6.89
N VAL A 77 -0.82 -9.70 -6.61
CA VAL A 77 0.47 -10.16 -6.05
C VAL A 77 1.62 -9.83 -7.00
N THR A 78 1.42 -10.04 -8.31
CA THR A 78 2.42 -9.74 -9.34
C THR A 78 2.67 -8.23 -9.48
N TYR A 79 1.61 -7.41 -9.38
CA TYR A 79 1.73 -5.96 -9.26
C TYR A 79 2.61 -5.57 -8.07
N LEU A 80 2.40 -6.15 -6.88
CA LEU A 80 3.21 -5.85 -5.71
C LEU A 80 4.67 -6.27 -5.89
N VAL A 81 4.94 -7.40 -6.54
CA VAL A 81 6.29 -7.86 -6.87
C VAL A 81 7.01 -6.87 -7.79
N HIS A 82 6.36 -6.37 -8.84
CA HIS A 82 6.97 -5.33 -9.68
C HIS A 82 7.08 -3.99 -8.92
N PHE A 83 6.10 -3.65 -8.10
CA PHE A 83 6.12 -2.41 -7.33
C PHE A 83 7.29 -2.35 -6.34
N HIS A 84 7.66 -3.49 -5.73
CA HIS A 84 8.64 -3.56 -4.65
C HIS A 84 9.98 -4.21 -5.00
N GLY A 85 9.98 -5.18 -5.93
CA GLY A 85 11.17 -5.93 -6.32
C GLY A 85 12.04 -5.18 -7.33
N ASP A 86 11.53 -5.02 -8.54
CA ASP A 86 12.24 -4.34 -9.64
C ASP A 86 11.83 -2.88 -9.84
N ARG A 87 10.78 -2.43 -9.15
CA ARG A 87 10.20 -1.09 -9.29
C ARG A 87 9.75 -0.78 -10.72
N ASP A 88 9.33 -1.78 -11.49
CA ASP A 88 8.79 -1.61 -12.85
C ASP A 88 7.33 -1.15 -12.80
N TYR A 89 7.15 0.18 -12.66
CA TYR A 89 5.83 0.79 -12.62
C TYR A 89 5.07 0.73 -13.95
N PHE A 90 5.75 0.48 -15.06
CA PHE A 90 5.10 0.28 -16.34
C PHE A 90 4.44 -1.11 -16.36
N GLU A 91 5.17 -2.14 -15.94
CA GLU A 91 4.63 -3.50 -15.82
C GLU A 91 3.46 -3.54 -14.81
N CYS A 92 3.60 -2.81 -13.69
CA CYS A 92 2.51 -2.62 -12.73
C CYS A 92 1.22 -2.10 -13.39
N HIS A 93 1.34 -1.09 -14.28
CA HIS A 93 0.22 -0.55 -15.01
C HIS A 93 -0.41 -1.60 -15.93
N GLU A 94 0.39 -2.31 -16.73
CA GLU A 94 -0.12 -3.26 -17.72
C GLU A 94 -0.88 -4.41 -17.05
N ILE A 95 -0.30 -5.01 -15.99
CA ILE A 95 -0.90 -6.13 -15.26
C ILE A 95 -2.26 -5.75 -14.69
N LEU A 96 -2.35 -4.63 -13.97
CA LEU A 96 -3.61 -4.23 -13.35
C LEU A 96 -4.61 -3.69 -14.37
N GLU A 97 -4.18 -3.06 -15.46
CA GLU A 97 -5.10 -2.61 -16.51
C GLU A 97 -5.78 -3.81 -17.18
N GLU A 98 -5.03 -4.87 -17.50
CA GLU A 98 -5.59 -6.10 -18.04
C GLU A 98 -6.57 -6.76 -17.05
N TYR A 99 -6.17 -6.83 -15.77
CA TYR A 99 -7.02 -7.38 -14.73
C TYR A 99 -8.32 -6.59 -14.55
N TRP A 100 -8.23 -5.26 -14.47
CA TRP A 100 -9.37 -4.35 -14.33
C TRP A 100 -10.36 -4.50 -15.49
N LYS A 101 -9.86 -4.59 -16.74
CA LYS A 101 -10.71 -4.82 -17.92
C LYS A 101 -11.50 -6.13 -17.83
N LYS A 102 -10.94 -7.16 -17.20
CA LYS A 102 -11.61 -8.47 -17.01
C LYS A 102 -12.63 -8.44 -15.87
N THR A 103 -12.30 -7.81 -14.74
CA THR A 103 -13.12 -7.93 -13.51
C THR A 103 -14.09 -6.79 -13.28
N SER A 104 -13.83 -5.61 -13.84
CA SER A 104 -14.65 -4.41 -13.62
C SER A 104 -14.67 -3.51 -14.86
N PRO A 105 -15.03 -4.05 -16.04
CA PRO A 105 -14.98 -3.30 -17.29
C PRO A 105 -15.82 -2.02 -17.22
N GLY A 106 -15.20 -0.90 -17.57
CA GLY A 106 -15.86 0.41 -17.62
C GLY A 106 -16.01 1.11 -16.28
N ASP A 107 -15.75 0.45 -15.14
CA ASP A 107 -15.76 1.10 -13.83
C ASP A 107 -14.50 1.94 -13.61
N LYS A 108 -14.58 3.21 -13.99
CA LYS A 108 -13.49 4.18 -13.83
C LYS A 108 -13.23 4.59 -12.38
N GLN A 109 -14.12 4.23 -11.45
CA GLN A 109 -13.97 4.52 -10.01
C GLN A 109 -13.49 3.27 -9.23
N SER A 110 -13.16 2.19 -9.93
CA SER A 110 -12.62 0.97 -9.31
C SER A 110 -11.30 1.26 -8.58
N HIS A 111 -11.09 0.59 -7.45
CA HIS A 111 -9.82 0.67 -6.70
C HIS A 111 -8.62 0.23 -7.56
N TRP A 112 -8.83 -0.69 -8.52
CA TRP A 112 -7.81 -1.06 -9.51
C TRP A 112 -7.33 0.14 -10.32
N VAL A 113 -8.25 0.99 -10.78
CA VAL A 113 -7.91 2.24 -11.49
C VAL A 113 -7.10 3.17 -10.59
N GLY A 114 -7.40 3.21 -9.30
CA GLY A 114 -6.60 3.94 -8.30
C GLY A 114 -5.15 3.47 -8.24
N PHE A 115 -4.91 2.17 -8.12
CA PHE A 115 -3.55 1.59 -8.07
C PHE A 115 -2.80 1.65 -9.42
N ILE A 116 -3.52 1.54 -10.54
CA ILE A 116 -2.97 1.78 -11.88
C ILE A 116 -2.45 3.22 -11.98
N GLN A 117 -3.27 4.20 -11.58
CA GLN A 117 -2.88 5.61 -11.63
C GLN A 117 -1.73 5.93 -10.67
N LEU A 118 -1.64 5.25 -9.52
CA LEU A 118 -0.48 5.36 -8.64
C LEU A 118 0.80 4.93 -9.35
N ALA A 119 0.81 3.76 -10.00
CA ALA A 119 1.97 3.29 -10.74
C ALA A 119 2.34 4.27 -11.88
N VAL A 120 1.36 4.75 -12.64
CA VAL A 120 1.58 5.73 -13.71
C VAL A 120 2.15 7.06 -13.17
N ALA A 121 1.68 7.53 -12.02
CA ALA A 121 2.20 8.75 -11.39
C ALA A 121 3.69 8.60 -11.02
N LEU A 122 4.08 7.45 -10.44
CA LEU A 122 5.47 7.16 -10.09
C LEU A 122 6.36 7.02 -11.32
N TYR A 123 5.85 6.40 -12.39
CA TYR A 123 6.54 6.34 -13.67
C TYR A 123 6.80 7.75 -14.25
N HIS A 124 5.81 8.64 -14.21
CA HIS A 124 6.00 10.04 -14.62
C HIS A 124 7.03 10.76 -13.75
N GLN A 125 6.99 10.57 -12.44
CA GLN A 125 7.93 11.21 -11.52
C GLN A 125 9.36 10.75 -11.79
N ARG A 126 9.56 9.44 -11.99
CA ARG A 126 10.88 8.87 -12.29
C ARG A 126 11.47 9.42 -13.59
N ARG A 127 10.64 9.76 -14.58
CA ARG A 127 11.08 10.42 -15.84
C ARG A 127 11.22 11.93 -15.75
N GLY A 128 11.18 12.52 -14.55
CA GLY A 128 11.26 13.97 -14.36
C GLY A 128 10.00 14.73 -14.80
N ASN A 129 8.91 14.03 -15.14
CA ASN A 129 7.63 14.65 -15.49
C ASN A 129 6.78 14.89 -14.23
N GLY A 130 7.20 15.85 -13.39
CA GLY A 130 6.52 16.18 -12.14
C GLY A 130 5.07 16.65 -12.33
N LYS A 131 4.79 17.45 -13.37
CA LYS A 131 3.42 17.92 -13.68
C LYS A 131 2.47 16.76 -14.00
N GLY A 132 2.92 15.81 -14.82
CA GLY A 132 2.17 14.59 -15.15
C GLY A 132 1.98 13.68 -13.94
N ALA A 133 3.03 13.53 -13.12
CA ALA A 133 2.97 12.76 -11.88
C ALA A 133 1.92 13.32 -10.92
N LEU A 134 1.97 14.63 -10.63
CA LEU A 134 1.05 15.30 -9.71
C LEU A 134 -0.41 15.14 -10.15
N LYS A 135 -0.70 15.46 -11.43
CA LYS A 135 -2.05 15.34 -11.99
C LYS A 135 -2.59 13.90 -11.90
N THR A 136 -1.73 12.90 -12.11
CA THR A 136 -2.14 11.50 -12.10
C THR A 136 -2.31 10.98 -10.68
N LEU A 137 -1.41 11.36 -9.75
CA LEU A 137 -1.53 11.02 -8.34
C LEU A 137 -2.81 11.60 -7.72
N GLN A 138 -3.20 12.83 -8.08
CA GLN A 138 -4.47 13.41 -7.61
C GLN A 138 -5.68 12.56 -8.00
N LYS A 139 -5.70 12.00 -9.21
CA LYS A 139 -6.78 11.11 -9.63
C LYS A 139 -6.76 9.81 -8.82
N SER A 140 -5.56 9.25 -8.57
CA SER A 140 -5.39 8.05 -7.75
C SER A 140 -5.93 8.29 -6.33
N LEU A 141 -5.56 9.41 -5.71
CA LEU A 141 -6.06 9.84 -4.40
C LEU A 141 -7.58 9.96 -4.36
N ASN A 142 -8.19 10.65 -5.33
CA ASN A 142 -9.64 10.83 -5.39
C ASN A 142 -10.40 9.49 -5.43
N ILE A 143 -9.83 8.49 -6.12
CA ILE A 143 -10.40 7.15 -6.17
C ILE A 143 -10.16 6.42 -4.84
N LEU A 144 -8.90 6.30 -4.40
CA LEU A 144 -8.54 5.46 -3.26
C LEU A 144 -9.11 5.96 -1.93
N GLN A 145 -9.30 7.27 -1.76
CA GLN A 145 -9.98 7.85 -0.59
C GLN A 145 -11.43 7.34 -0.43
N CYS A 146 -12.08 6.99 -1.54
CA CYS A 146 -13.44 6.45 -1.55
C CYS A 146 -13.47 4.91 -1.45
N LYS A 147 -12.32 4.24 -1.34
CA LYS A 147 -12.16 2.78 -1.49
C LYS A 147 -11.54 2.12 -0.26
N LYS A 148 -11.97 2.55 0.92
CA LYS A 148 -11.46 2.06 2.21
C LYS A 148 -11.65 0.54 2.36
N THR A 149 -12.85 0.04 2.13
CA THR A 149 -13.17 -1.39 2.31
C THR A 149 -12.36 -2.25 1.34
N GLU A 150 -12.29 -1.86 0.07
CA GLU A 150 -11.53 -2.57 -0.95
C GLU A 150 -10.02 -2.56 -0.65
N THR A 151 -9.48 -1.43 -0.18
CA THR A 151 -8.08 -1.34 0.26
C THR A 151 -7.77 -2.29 1.42
N LEU A 152 -8.66 -2.37 2.41
CA LEU A 152 -8.51 -3.30 3.54
C LEU A 152 -8.59 -4.76 3.08
N ASN A 153 -9.50 -5.07 2.15
CA ASN A 153 -9.64 -6.41 1.56
C ASN A 153 -8.39 -6.83 0.76
N LEU A 154 -7.60 -5.88 0.27
CA LEU A 154 -6.31 -6.12 -0.37
C LEU A 154 -5.13 -6.28 0.62
N GLY A 155 -5.41 -6.40 1.92
CA GLY A 155 -4.38 -6.60 2.94
C GLY A 155 -3.50 -5.38 3.17
N LEU A 156 -3.99 -4.17 2.83
CA LEU A 156 -3.28 -2.91 3.06
C LEU A 156 -3.83 -2.18 4.29
N ASN A 157 -2.95 -1.45 4.99
CA ASN A 157 -3.36 -0.48 5.99
C ASN A 157 -3.83 0.80 5.32
N TYR A 158 -5.16 1.01 5.28
CA TYR A 158 -5.77 2.16 4.64
C TYR A 158 -5.26 3.51 5.18
N SER A 159 -5.19 3.67 6.51
CA SER A 159 -4.80 4.95 7.12
C SER A 159 -3.35 5.31 6.77
N MET A 160 -2.45 4.33 6.87
CA MET A 160 -1.04 4.51 6.47
C MET A 160 -0.91 4.78 4.97
N LEU A 161 -1.74 4.13 4.14
CA LEU A 161 -1.72 4.36 2.69
C LEU A 161 -2.12 5.80 2.38
N MET A 162 -3.20 6.31 2.98
CA MET A 162 -3.65 7.69 2.74
C MET A 162 -2.64 8.72 3.23
N GLN A 163 -1.99 8.47 4.37
CA GLN A 163 -0.90 9.31 4.85
C GLN A 163 0.27 9.32 3.85
N LEU A 164 0.73 8.14 3.43
CA LEU A 164 1.82 7.99 2.47
C LEU A 164 1.52 8.73 1.15
N LEU A 165 0.31 8.56 0.59
CA LEU A 165 -0.05 9.21 -0.67
C LEU A 165 -0.18 10.73 -0.52
N SER A 166 -0.59 11.23 0.65
CA SER A 166 -0.61 12.66 0.96
C SER A 166 0.81 13.24 1.05
N GLU A 167 1.72 12.51 1.71
CA GLU A 167 3.14 12.90 1.76
C GLU A 167 3.79 12.90 0.37
N LEU A 168 3.49 11.89 -0.45
CA LEU A 168 3.96 11.84 -1.84
C LEU A 168 3.42 13.03 -2.66
N HIS A 169 2.16 13.42 -2.45
CA HIS A 169 1.56 14.58 -3.11
C HIS A 169 2.28 15.88 -2.76
N GLU A 170 2.57 16.10 -1.47
CA GLU A 170 3.34 17.25 -1.00
C GLU A 170 4.77 17.26 -1.57
N ARG A 171 5.42 16.10 -1.65
CA ARG A 171 6.74 15.98 -2.29
C ARG A 171 6.71 16.38 -3.76
N LEU A 172 5.68 15.96 -4.50
CA LEU A 172 5.50 16.34 -5.91
C LEU A 172 5.24 17.84 -6.07
N LEU A 173 4.46 18.45 -5.18
CA LEU A 173 4.27 19.90 -5.15
C LEU A 173 5.59 20.66 -4.92
N GLN A 174 6.44 20.13 -4.06
CA GLN A 174 7.76 20.68 -3.77
C GLN A 174 8.80 20.38 -4.87
N GLY A 175 8.44 19.63 -5.91
CA GLY A 175 9.36 19.26 -6.98
C GLY A 175 10.49 18.33 -6.53
N LYS A 176 10.29 17.59 -5.43
CA LYS A 176 11.32 16.67 -4.92
C LYS A 176 11.55 15.52 -5.91
N PRO A 177 12.81 15.04 -6.02
CA PRO A 177 13.12 13.91 -6.89
C PRO A 177 12.32 12.67 -6.48
N TYR A 178 12.17 11.77 -7.45
CA TYR A 178 11.59 10.45 -7.21
C TYR A 178 12.35 9.74 -6.08
N GLU A 179 11.59 9.16 -5.17
CA GLU A 179 12.07 8.28 -4.10
C GLU A 179 11.10 7.11 -4.05
N HIS A 180 11.64 5.91 -3.93
CA HIS A 180 10.82 4.72 -3.80
C HIS A 180 10.18 4.69 -2.40
N PHE A 181 9.11 3.91 -2.26
CA PHE A 181 8.51 3.63 -0.97
C PHE A 181 7.90 2.23 -0.98
N ILE A 182 7.47 1.80 0.20
CA ILE A 182 6.82 0.52 0.41
C ILE A 182 5.34 0.78 0.66
N LEU A 183 4.47 0.07 -0.05
CA LEU A 183 3.04 0.10 0.25
C LEU A 183 2.81 -0.51 1.64
N PRO A 184 1.94 0.06 2.48
CA PRO A 184 1.78 -0.39 3.85
C PRO A 184 0.92 -1.65 3.91
N ILE A 185 1.50 -2.79 3.55
CA ILE A 185 0.88 -4.11 3.61
C ILE A 185 0.77 -4.53 5.08
N SER A 186 -0.44 -4.83 5.53
CA SER A 186 -0.75 -5.25 6.90
C SER A 186 -0.87 -6.75 7.07
N ASP A 187 -1.15 -7.51 5.99
CA ASP A 187 -1.21 -8.97 6.04
C ASP A 187 0.18 -9.62 5.87
N PRO A 188 0.74 -10.29 6.90
CA PRO A 188 2.00 -11.01 6.77
C PRO A 188 1.95 -12.18 5.79
N GLY A 189 0.76 -12.75 5.51
CA GLY A 189 0.57 -13.81 4.52
C GLY A 189 0.89 -13.31 3.11
N LEU A 190 0.35 -12.15 2.76
CA LEU A 190 0.61 -11.48 1.49
C LEU A 190 2.10 -11.11 1.32
N ILE A 191 2.73 -10.59 2.37
CA ILE A 191 4.18 -10.25 2.33
C ILE A 191 5.00 -11.49 1.98
N LYS A 192 4.76 -12.62 2.67
CA LYS A 192 5.46 -13.88 2.41
C LYS A 192 5.24 -14.41 0.99
N GLU A 193 4.03 -14.25 0.47
CA GLU A 193 3.72 -14.64 -0.91
C GLU A 193 4.51 -13.81 -1.92
N CYS A 194 4.56 -12.48 -1.72
CA CYS A 194 5.35 -11.60 -2.55
C CYS A 194 6.86 -11.89 -2.45
N GLU A 195 7.38 -12.13 -1.24
CA GLU A 195 8.79 -12.50 -1.03
C GLU A 195 9.17 -13.79 -1.78
N ALA A 196 8.33 -14.82 -1.67
CA ALA A 196 8.53 -16.09 -2.36
C ALA A 196 8.49 -15.92 -3.90
N LEU A 197 7.55 -15.12 -4.40
CA LEU A 197 7.44 -14.84 -5.84
C LEU A 197 8.62 -14.01 -6.34
N CYS A 198 9.09 -13.01 -5.59
CA CYS A 198 10.31 -12.28 -5.89
C CYS A 198 11.52 -13.21 -6.00
N LEU A 199 11.73 -14.08 -5.00
CA LEU A 199 12.82 -15.04 -5.00
C LEU A 199 12.77 -15.96 -6.22
N SER A 200 11.59 -16.47 -6.57
CA SER A 200 11.41 -17.34 -7.74
C SER A 200 11.74 -16.64 -9.07
N LYS A 201 11.65 -15.31 -9.11
CA LYS A 201 11.99 -14.47 -10.26
C LYS A 201 13.42 -13.93 -10.21
N GLY A 202 14.21 -14.30 -9.20
CA GLY A 202 15.56 -13.77 -9.01
C GLY A 202 15.60 -12.30 -8.57
N LEU A 203 14.50 -11.79 -8.01
CA LEU A 203 14.37 -10.43 -7.49
C LEU A 203 14.53 -10.42 -5.97
N ALA A 204 15.09 -9.33 -5.44
CA ALA A 204 15.13 -9.07 -4.00
C ALA A 204 13.92 -8.21 -3.59
N TRP A 205 13.09 -8.70 -2.66
CA TRP A 205 11.94 -7.97 -2.16
C TRP A 205 12.37 -6.70 -1.39
N CYS A 206 11.80 -5.55 -1.76
CA CYS A 206 12.05 -4.25 -1.13
C CYS A 206 13.54 -3.82 -1.09
N SER A 207 14.37 -4.29 -2.03
CA SER A 207 15.78 -3.92 -2.08
C SER A 207 16.02 -2.57 -2.78
N ASP A 208 17.03 -1.82 -2.30
CA ASP A 208 17.52 -0.58 -2.91
C ASP A 208 18.46 -0.81 -4.10
N SER A 209 18.85 -2.06 -4.34
CA SER A 209 19.90 -2.41 -5.30
C SER A 209 19.58 -2.10 -6.78
N LEU A 210 18.31 -1.82 -7.12
CA LEU A 210 17.84 -1.62 -8.51
C LEU A 210 17.40 -0.18 -8.83
N LEU A 211 17.62 0.78 -7.92
CA LEU A 211 17.03 2.13 -8.02
C LEU A 211 17.48 2.96 -9.23
N HIS A 212 18.58 2.60 -9.90
CA HIS A 212 19.20 3.38 -10.96
C HIS A 212 19.33 2.65 -12.30
N ASP A 213 18.63 1.54 -12.53
CA ASP A 213 18.67 0.86 -13.84
C ASP A 213 18.02 1.74 -14.93
N PRO A 214 18.80 2.25 -15.92
CA PRO A 214 18.28 3.08 -17.01
C PRO A 214 17.28 2.35 -17.91
N PHE A 215 17.30 1.01 -17.92
CA PHE A 215 16.38 0.19 -18.71
C PHE A 215 14.95 0.23 -18.16
N LEU A 216 14.76 0.31 -16.83
CA LEU A 216 13.44 0.43 -16.20
C LEU A 216 12.73 1.75 -16.56
N VAL A 217 13.51 2.81 -16.82
CA VAL A 217 12.98 4.14 -17.19
C VAL A 217 12.60 4.20 -18.67
N ASN A 218 13.29 3.43 -19.52
CA ASN A 218 13.17 3.49 -20.98
C ASN A 218 12.50 2.25 -21.63
N LYS A 219 12.11 1.24 -20.86
CA LYS A 219 11.47 -0.01 -21.35
C LYS A 219 10.33 0.25 -22.33
N HIS A 220 9.50 1.27 -22.09
CA HIS A 220 8.43 1.64 -23.02
C HIS A 220 8.96 2.20 -24.35
N SER A 221 10.05 2.98 -24.37
CA SER A 221 10.69 3.48 -25.61
C SER A 221 11.45 2.40 -26.38
N LEU A 222 11.88 1.35 -25.69
CA LEU A 222 12.63 0.24 -26.28
C LEU A 222 11.75 -0.94 -26.71
N ARG A 223 10.48 -0.99 -26.28
CA ARG A 223 9.50 -1.96 -26.78
C ARG A 223 9.06 -1.56 -28.19
N ASP A 224 9.03 -2.53 -29.10
CA ASP A 224 8.47 -2.33 -30.43
C ASP A 224 7.01 -1.86 -30.32
N ARG A 225 6.71 -0.68 -30.88
CA ARG A 225 5.37 -0.07 -30.87
C ARG A 225 4.77 -0.03 -32.27
N SER A 226 5.30 -0.81 -33.21
CA SER A 226 4.87 -0.81 -34.62
C SER A 226 3.35 -0.97 -34.74
N GLU A 227 2.76 -1.91 -33.98
CA GLU A 227 1.30 -2.14 -33.98
C GLU A 227 0.49 -0.89 -33.54
N VAL A 228 0.94 -0.17 -32.51
CA VAL A 228 0.25 1.03 -32.01
C VAL A 228 0.39 2.21 -32.98
N ILE A 229 1.54 2.31 -33.67
CA ILE A 229 1.80 3.33 -34.68
C ILE A 229 0.94 3.06 -35.93
N GLU A 230 0.90 1.81 -36.39
CA GLU A 230 0.08 1.38 -37.52
C GLU A 230 -1.41 1.61 -37.26
N GLU A 231 -1.90 1.29 -36.06
CA GLU A 231 -3.31 1.50 -35.71
C GLU A 231 -3.67 2.99 -35.66
N ARG A 232 -2.79 3.84 -35.12
CA ARG A 232 -2.97 5.30 -35.17
C ARG A 232 -2.95 5.85 -36.60
N ALA A 233 -2.08 5.33 -37.46
CA ALA A 233 -2.04 5.70 -38.87
C ALA A 233 -3.32 5.28 -39.61
N ARG A 234 -3.87 4.10 -39.30
CA ARG A 234 -5.15 3.60 -39.83
C ARG A 234 -6.32 4.47 -39.41
N ILE A 235 -6.41 4.85 -38.13
CA ILE A 235 -7.45 5.76 -37.63
C ILE A 235 -7.33 7.15 -38.30
N LEU A 236 -6.11 7.64 -38.51
CA LEU A 236 -5.88 8.93 -39.16
C LEU A 236 -6.26 8.90 -40.65
N SER A 237 -5.94 7.83 -41.38
CA SER A 237 -6.31 7.68 -42.79
C SER A 237 -7.83 7.57 -42.97
N MET A 238 -8.53 6.85 -42.09
CA MET A 238 -9.99 6.76 -42.11
C MET A 238 -10.67 8.13 -41.86
N LYS A 239 -10.09 8.98 -41.00
CA LYS A 239 -10.59 10.35 -40.77
C LYS A 239 -10.36 11.29 -41.96
N ASN A 240 -9.25 11.11 -42.69
CA ASN A 240 -8.92 11.93 -43.85
C ASN A 240 -9.67 11.49 -45.12
N ALA A 241 -10.05 10.22 -45.22
CA ALA A 241 -10.83 9.69 -46.35
C ALA A 241 -12.34 10.01 -46.29
N GLY A 242 -12.84 10.43 -45.11
CA GLY A 242 -14.24 10.83 -44.90
C GLY A 242 -14.48 12.34 -44.93
N ARG A 243 -13.52 13.13 -45.45
CA ARG A 243 -13.53 14.59 -45.48
C ARG A 243 -13.39 15.09 -46.90
#